data_AF-A0A8S3IMN7-F1
#
_entry.id   AF-A0A8S3IMN7-F1
#
_cell.length_a   1.000
_cell.length_b   1.000
_cell.length_c   1.000
_cell.angle_alpha   90.00
_cell.angle_beta   90.00
_cell.angle_gamma   90.00
#
_symmetry.space_group_name_H-M   'P 1'
#
loop_
_entity.id
_entity.type
_entity.pdbx_description
1 polymer ?
#
loop_
_entity_poly.entity_id
_entity_poly.type
_entity_poly.pdbx_seq_one_letter_code
_entity_poly.pdbx_strand_id
1 'polypeptide(L)'
;MFYYQESKNPETNQPVYGRLANAGPKKRVMISTGDESVSLTGVLYYFVRPNQPKAVTPANIVTEVVFGQLDASNGKMLESIDQLLANMLIPLFQQYEDWGALKTRSNINVQDFLDAMSQFTATVNGASDNIAHQVKLAPSDNDSTLSTLATPNDYQTMAQNGDFISECEKLMDKWCKQIEKV
;
A
#
# COMPACT_ATOMS: atom_id res chain seq x y z
N MET A 1 7.63 -9.49 -8.54
CA MET A 1 7.61 -9.22 -7.08
C MET A 1 6.90 -10.37 -6.38
N PHE A 2 7.25 -10.65 -5.12
CA PHE A 2 6.64 -11.73 -4.33
C PHE A 2 5.88 -11.12 -3.14
N TYR A 3 4.59 -11.42 -3.01
CA TYR A 3 3.76 -10.93 -1.92
C TYR A 3 3.45 -12.09 -0.96
N TYR A 4 3.83 -11.94 0.31
CA TYR A 4 3.44 -12.84 1.38
C TYR A 4 2.32 -12.21 2.20
N GLN A 5 1.10 -12.64 1.93
CA GLN A 5 -0.11 -12.04 2.52
C GLN A 5 -1.25 -13.05 2.58
N GLU A 6 -2.32 -12.68 3.28
CA GLU A 6 -3.54 -13.49 3.33
C GLU A 6 -4.18 -13.60 1.94
N SER A 7 -4.55 -14.82 1.56
CA SER A 7 -5.36 -15.00 0.36
C SER A 7 -6.76 -14.48 0.65
N LYS A 8 -7.21 -13.44 -0.07
CA LYS A 8 -8.65 -13.29 -0.31
C LYS A 8 -9.08 -14.61 -0.95
N ASN A 9 -9.91 -15.39 -0.26
CA ASN A 9 -10.38 -16.66 -0.77
C ASN A 9 -11.20 -16.33 -2.03
N PRO A 10 -10.74 -16.64 -3.26
CA PRO A 10 -11.67 -16.54 -4.37
C PRO A 10 -12.76 -17.55 -4.05
N GLU A 11 -14.01 -17.11 -4.07
CA GLU A 11 -15.17 -18.00 -4.10
C GLU A 11 -14.99 -18.94 -5.29
N THR A 12 -14.29 -20.03 -5.04
CA THR A 12 -14.05 -21.09 -6.01
C THR A 12 -15.24 -22.00 -5.83
N ASN A 13 -16.13 -21.95 -6.82
CA ASN A 13 -17.19 -22.92 -7.10
C ASN A 13 -16.61 -24.35 -7.20
N GLN A 14 -16.13 -24.90 -6.08
CA GLN A 14 -15.79 -26.31 -5.97
C GLN A 14 -16.89 -27.02 -5.16
N PRO A 15 -17.36 -28.19 -5.63
CA PRO A 15 -18.48 -28.89 -5.02
C PRO A 15 -18.13 -29.29 -3.58
N VAL A 16 -19.10 -29.05 -2.71
CA VAL A 16 -19.02 -29.22 -1.26
C VAL A 16 -18.99 -30.71 -0.91
N TYR A 17 -17.81 -31.29 -0.82
CA TYR A 17 -17.61 -32.51 -0.02
C TYR A 17 -16.35 -32.35 0.84
N GLY A 18 -16.56 -32.18 2.15
CA GLY A 18 -15.51 -32.37 3.16
C GLY A 18 -14.74 -31.14 3.64
N ARG A 19 -15.34 -29.94 3.76
CA ARG A 19 -14.69 -28.84 4.50
C ARG A 19 -14.91 -28.99 6.01
N LEU A 20 -13.83 -29.31 6.73
CA LEU A 20 -13.71 -28.98 8.15
C LEU A 20 -13.81 -27.46 8.31
N ALA A 21 -14.77 -27.01 9.11
CA ALA A 21 -15.23 -25.63 9.23
C ALA A 21 -14.25 -24.64 9.90
N ASN A 22 -12.94 -24.92 9.94
CA ASN A 22 -11.97 -24.11 10.69
C ASN A 22 -10.62 -23.94 9.96
N ALA A 23 -10.64 -23.43 8.74
CA ALA A 23 -9.42 -22.89 8.13
C ALA A 23 -9.46 -21.37 8.29
N GLY A 24 -8.84 -20.85 9.35
CA GLY A 24 -8.57 -19.41 9.49
C GLY A 24 -7.79 -18.86 8.29
N PRO A 25 -7.63 -17.53 8.19
CA PRO A 25 -6.98 -16.90 7.05
C PRO A 25 -5.60 -17.52 6.78
N LYS A 26 -5.41 -18.09 5.59
CA LYS A 26 -4.16 -18.73 5.17
C LYS A 26 -3.28 -17.71 4.48
N LYS A 27 -2.08 -17.47 5.02
CA LYS A 27 -1.03 -16.70 4.35
C LYS A 27 -0.42 -17.53 3.21
N ARG A 28 -0.22 -16.90 2.06
CA ARG A 28 0.41 -17.53 0.89
C ARG A 28 1.40 -16.58 0.22
N VAL A 29 2.37 -17.14 -0.50
CA VAL A 29 3.26 -16.38 -1.39
C VAL A 29 2.61 -16.30 -2.76
N MET A 30 2.48 -15.09 -3.29
CA MET A 30 1.94 -14.79 -4.62
C MET A 30 3.02 -14.10 -5.44
N ILE A 31 3.05 -14.38 -6.74
CA ILE A 31 3.90 -13.66 -7.68
C ILE A 31 3.03 -12.63 -8.37
N SER A 32 3.45 -11.36 -8.35
CA SER A 32 2.79 -10.28 -9.07
C SER A 32 3.82 -9.51 -9.89
N THR A 33 3.39 -9.03 -11.04
CA THR A 33 4.15 -8.12 -11.89
C THR A 33 3.98 -6.65 -11.48
N GLY A 34 3.18 -6.37 -10.45
CA GLY A 34 2.80 -5.01 -10.04
C GLY A 34 1.55 -4.49 -10.75
N ASP A 35 0.78 -5.38 -11.35
CA ASP A 35 -0.51 -5.10 -11.99
C ASP A 35 -1.62 -4.96 -10.94
N GLU A 36 -2.69 -4.25 -11.29
CA GLU A 36 -3.81 -3.93 -10.39
C GLU A 36 -4.61 -5.16 -9.91
N SER A 37 -4.36 -6.34 -10.48
CA SER A 37 -5.10 -7.56 -10.16
C SER A 37 -4.92 -8.03 -8.71
N VAL A 38 -3.80 -7.67 -8.06
CA VAL A 38 -3.49 -8.06 -6.68
C VAL A 38 -2.91 -6.88 -5.91
N SER A 39 -3.71 -6.31 -5.00
CA SER A 39 -3.23 -5.30 -4.05
C SER A 39 -2.26 -5.92 -3.04
N LEU A 40 -1.16 -5.22 -2.75
CA LEU A 40 -0.22 -5.58 -1.70
C LEU A 40 -0.80 -5.18 -0.33
N THR A 41 -0.97 -6.16 0.57
CA THR A 41 -1.52 -5.96 1.93
C THR A 41 -0.71 -6.67 3.01
N GLY A 42 0.41 -7.28 2.64
CA GLY A 42 1.32 -7.95 3.56
C GLY A 42 2.77 -7.59 3.25
N VAL A 43 3.65 -8.59 3.23
CA VAL A 43 5.08 -8.37 3.02
C VAL A 43 5.45 -8.54 1.55
N LEU A 44 6.12 -7.54 1.00
CA LEU A 44 6.74 -7.57 -0.32
C LEU A 44 8.18 -8.07 -0.20
N TYR A 45 8.54 -9.02 -1.04
CA TYR A 45 9.92 -9.42 -1.31
C TYR A 45 10.26 -9.15 -2.78
N TYR A 46 11.44 -8.58 -3.01
CA TYR A 46 11.92 -8.27 -4.34
C TYR A 46 13.40 -8.62 -4.52
N PHE A 47 13.76 -8.85 -5.78
CA PHE A 47 15.10 -9.22 -6.20
C PHE A 47 15.46 -8.37 -7.40
N VAL A 48 16.52 -7.58 -7.30
CA VAL A 48 17.01 -6.71 -8.38
C VAL A 48 18.35 -7.26 -8.85
N ARG A 49 18.52 -7.35 -10.17
CA ARG A 49 19.78 -7.70 -10.80
C ARG A 49 20.38 -6.46 -11.45
N PRO A 50 21.32 -5.77 -10.80
CA PRO A 50 21.90 -4.53 -11.32
C PRO A 50 22.79 -4.77 -12.56
N ASN A 51 23.47 -5.92 -12.62
CA ASN A 51 24.42 -6.23 -13.68
C ASN A 51 23.81 -7.17 -14.75
N GLN A 52 23.30 -6.58 -15.82
CA GLN A 52 22.93 -7.31 -17.04
C GLN A 52 24.05 -7.15 -18.09
N PRO A 53 24.45 -8.20 -18.84
CA PRO A 53 23.79 -9.49 -19.05
C PRO A 53 24.39 -10.72 -18.32
N LYS A 54 25.31 -10.56 -17.35
CA LYS A 54 26.00 -11.65 -16.63
C LYS A 54 25.06 -12.70 -15.99
N ALA A 55 25.07 -13.96 -16.46
CA ALA A 55 24.15 -15.00 -16.00
C ALA A 55 24.19 -15.24 -14.47
N VAL A 56 23.01 -15.42 -13.87
CA VAL A 56 22.87 -15.78 -12.45
C VAL A 56 22.99 -17.28 -12.29
N THR A 57 23.86 -17.71 -11.38
CA THR A 57 24.14 -19.11 -11.04
C THR A 57 24.06 -19.28 -9.52
N PRO A 58 23.87 -20.50 -8.99
CA PRO A 58 23.89 -20.73 -7.55
C PRO A 58 25.17 -20.23 -6.85
N ALA A 59 26.30 -20.18 -7.58
CA ALA A 59 27.57 -19.71 -7.05
C ALA A 59 27.68 -18.18 -6.97
N ASN A 60 26.96 -17.43 -7.81
CA ASN A 60 27.07 -15.96 -7.86
C ASN A 60 25.80 -15.21 -7.41
N ILE A 61 24.72 -15.91 -7.09
CA ILE A 61 23.43 -15.30 -6.76
C ILE A 61 23.52 -14.30 -5.60
N VAL A 62 24.36 -14.57 -4.60
CA VAL A 62 24.54 -13.71 -3.42
C VAL A 62 25.19 -12.37 -3.77
N THR A 63 26.03 -12.32 -4.80
CA THR A 63 26.73 -11.10 -5.22
C THR A 63 26.07 -10.39 -6.39
N GLU A 64 25.33 -11.13 -7.23
CA GLU A 64 24.72 -10.60 -8.45
C GLU A 64 23.26 -10.15 -8.27
N VAL A 65 22.63 -10.49 -7.14
CA VAL A 65 21.23 -10.17 -6.86
C VAL A 65 21.12 -9.40 -5.55
N VAL A 66 20.49 -8.22 -5.63
CA VAL A 66 20.09 -7.44 -4.47
C VAL A 66 18.72 -7.92 -4.04
N PHE A 67 18.63 -8.41 -2.81
CA PHE A 67 17.36 -8.79 -2.18
C PHE A 67 16.86 -7.65 -1.28
N GLY A 68 15.56 -7.42 -1.28
CA GLY A 68 14.93 -6.52 -0.33
C GLY A 68 13.53 -6.96 0.08
N GLN A 69 13.12 -6.44 1.24
CA GLN A 69 11.83 -6.72 1.87
C GLN A 69 11.20 -5.38 2.30
N LEU A 70 9.90 -5.24 2.08
CA LEU A 70 9.09 -4.11 2.57
C LEU A 70 7.81 -4.64 3.20
N ASP A 71 7.41 -4.11 4.35
CA ASP A 71 6.18 -4.50 5.02
C ASP A 71 5.06 -3.49 4.76
N ALA A 72 4.10 -3.86 3.91
CA ALA A 72 2.94 -3.05 3.61
C ALA A 72 1.72 -3.44 4.46
N SER A 73 1.88 -4.33 5.44
CA SER A 73 0.80 -4.74 6.34
C SER A 73 0.17 -3.52 7.00
N ASN A 74 -1.15 -3.52 7.14
CA ASN A 74 -1.91 -2.43 7.73
C ASN A 74 -1.72 -1.07 7.01
N GLY A 75 -1.36 -1.08 5.72
CA GLY A 75 -1.17 0.14 4.94
C GLY A 75 0.15 0.86 5.18
N LYS A 76 1.12 0.22 5.85
CA LYS A 76 2.41 0.80 6.25
C LYS A 76 3.48 0.82 5.14
N MET A 77 3.06 0.85 3.87
CA MET A 77 4.01 0.80 2.74
C MET A 77 4.96 2.01 2.75
N LEU A 78 4.42 3.22 2.96
CA LEU A 78 5.23 4.44 3.01
C LEU A 78 6.18 4.45 4.22
N GLU A 79 5.70 4.00 5.38
CA GLU A 79 6.53 3.83 6.59
C GLU A 79 7.69 2.85 6.33
N SER A 80 7.44 1.72 5.66
CA SER A 80 8.49 0.77 5.29
C SER A 80 9.52 1.35 4.32
N ILE A 81 9.09 2.20 3.37
CA ILE A 81 10.00 2.91 2.46
C ILE A 81 10.85 3.93 3.24
N ASP A 82 10.23 4.69 4.14
CA ASP A 82 10.94 5.65 4.99
C ASP A 82 12.00 4.95 5.85
N GLN A 83 11.64 3.84 6.51
CA GLN A 83 12.58 3.05 7.30
C GLN A 83 13.75 2.51 6.47
N LEU A 84 13.50 2.04 5.24
CA LEU A 84 14.57 1.60 4.34
C LEU A 84 15.53 2.75 4.01
N LEU A 85 15.00 3.93 3.73
CA LEU A 85 15.80 5.10 3.38
C LEU A 85 16.58 5.64 4.58
N ALA A 86 15.89 5.92 5.69
CA ALA A 86 16.46 6.54 6.88
C ALA A 86 17.45 5.62 7.61
N ASN A 87 17.16 4.32 7.71
CA ASN A 87 17.98 3.41 8.52
C ASN A 87 19.09 2.71 7.75
N MET A 88 18.96 2.58 6.42
CA MET A 88 19.92 1.84 5.60
C MET A 88 20.53 2.70 4.51
N LEU A 89 19.74 3.24 3.59
CA LEU A 89 20.28 3.87 2.38
C LEU A 89 20.98 5.19 2.65
N ILE A 90 20.38 6.09 3.43
CA ILE A 90 20.97 7.39 3.76
C ILE A 90 22.28 7.21 4.53
N PRO A 91 22.35 6.42 5.63
CA PRO A 91 23.61 6.16 6.32
C PRO A 91 24.68 5.55 5.41
N LEU A 92 24.28 4.63 4.53
CA LEU A 92 25.19 3.99 3.57
C LEU A 92 25.79 5.03 2.61
N PHE A 93 24.96 5.88 2.01
CA PHE A 93 25.45 6.92 1.10
C PHE A 93 26.24 8.01 1.82
N GLN A 94 25.91 8.33 3.07
CA GLN A 94 26.70 9.25 3.87
C GLN A 94 28.11 8.68 4.12
N GLN A 95 28.27 7.37 4.33
CA GLN A 95 29.58 6.76 4.54
C GLN A 95 30.33 6.45 3.23
N TYR A 96 29.67 6.61 2.09
CA TYR A 96 30.23 6.26 0.79
C TYR A 96 31.20 7.34 0.29
N GLU A 97 32.43 6.93 -0.06
CA GLU A 97 33.50 7.85 -0.47
C GLU A 97 33.73 7.88 -1.99
N ASP A 98 33.48 6.76 -2.69
CA ASP A 98 33.77 6.61 -4.13
C ASP A 98 32.60 7.05 -5.02
N TRP A 99 32.44 8.36 -5.19
CA TRP A 99 31.41 8.93 -6.06
C TRP A 99 31.77 8.92 -7.56
N GLY A 100 32.72 8.08 -7.99
CA GLY A 100 33.12 7.92 -9.38
C GLY A 100 33.57 9.23 -10.02
N ALA A 101 32.88 9.67 -11.08
CA ALA A 101 33.23 10.90 -11.81
C ALA A 101 33.15 12.18 -10.95
N LEU A 102 32.35 12.17 -9.89
CA LEU A 102 32.23 13.29 -8.94
C LEU A 102 33.36 13.32 -7.90
N LYS A 103 34.20 12.28 -7.90
CA LYS A 103 35.43 12.05 -7.13
C LYS A 103 35.27 11.96 -5.62
N THR A 104 34.68 12.97 -4.99
CA THR A 104 34.67 13.08 -3.52
C THR A 104 33.31 13.47 -2.99
N ARG A 105 33.06 13.09 -1.75
CA ARG A 105 31.85 13.48 -1.00
C ARG A 105 31.69 15.00 -0.87
N SER A 106 32.78 15.76 -0.86
CA SER A 106 32.77 17.21 -0.78
C SER A 106 32.27 17.91 -2.06
N ASN A 107 31.97 17.16 -3.12
CA ASN A 107 31.36 17.70 -4.32
C ASN A 107 29.95 18.22 -4.00
N ILE A 108 29.63 19.43 -4.45
CA ILE A 108 28.33 20.06 -4.20
C ILE A 108 27.15 19.20 -4.67
N ASN A 109 27.27 18.55 -5.83
CA ASN A 109 26.20 17.69 -6.36
C ASN A 109 25.96 16.45 -5.47
N VAL A 110 27.00 15.97 -4.79
CA VAL A 110 26.89 14.86 -3.84
C VAL A 110 26.18 15.31 -2.57
N GLN A 111 26.49 16.50 -2.06
CA GLN A 111 25.79 17.09 -0.91
C GLN A 111 24.32 17.34 -1.24
N ASP A 112 24.03 17.96 -2.39
CA ASP A 112 22.66 18.21 -2.86
C ASP A 112 21.84 16.91 -2.98
N PHE A 113 22.47 15.83 -3.47
CA PHE A 113 21.83 14.52 -3.54
C PHE A 113 21.49 13.95 -2.16
N LEU A 114 22.42 14.01 -1.20
CA LEU A 114 22.19 13.53 0.17
C LEU A 114 21.12 14.35 0.91
N ASP A 115 21.10 15.65 0.67
CA ASP A 115 20.07 16.56 1.20
C ASP A 115 18.71 16.26 0.58
N ALA A 116 18.65 16.05 -0.74
CA ALA A 116 17.42 15.66 -1.44
C ALA A 116 16.88 14.31 -0.93
N MET A 117 17.73 13.34 -0.64
CA MET A 117 17.30 12.08 -0.01
C MET A 117 16.70 12.30 1.38
N SER A 118 17.30 13.17 2.20
CA SER A 118 16.81 13.49 3.54
C SER A 118 15.48 14.26 3.49
N GLN A 119 15.33 15.18 2.53
CA GLN A 119 14.07 15.87 2.30
C GLN A 119 12.97 14.94 1.76
N PHE A 120 13.35 13.95 0.95
CA PHE A 120 12.42 12.92 0.48
C PHE A 120 11.85 12.11 1.65
N THR A 121 12.67 11.68 2.61
CA THR A 121 12.16 11.00 3.82
C THR A 121 11.19 11.87 4.62
N ALA A 122 11.48 13.17 4.78
CA ALA A 122 10.55 14.10 5.44
C ALA A 122 9.21 14.20 4.67
N THR A 123 9.25 14.16 3.35
CA THR A 123 8.05 14.20 2.49
C THR A 123 7.24 12.90 2.60
N VAL A 124 7.90 11.74 2.62
CA VAL A 124 7.25 10.43 2.81
C VAL A 124 6.58 10.33 4.17
N ASN A 125 7.26 10.79 5.23
CA ASN A 125 6.69 10.84 6.58
C ASN A 125 5.48 11.78 6.64
N GLY A 126 5.58 12.99 6.08
CA GLY A 126 4.43 13.90 5.99
C GLY A 126 3.25 13.29 5.21
N ALA A 127 3.51 12.56 4.12
CA ALA A 127 2.46 11.86 3.38
C ALA A 127 1.83 10.72 4.20
N SER A 128 2.64 9.95 4.93
CA SER A 128 2.16 8.89 5.82
C SER A 128 1.30 9.46 6.95
N ASP A 129 1.72 10.55 7.58
CA ASP A 129 0.97 11.25 8.61
C ASP A 129 -0.35 11.79 8.05
N ASN A 130 -0.33 12.43 6.88
CA ASN A 130 -1.55 12.92 6.23
C ASN A 130 -2.55 11.78 5.95
N ILE A 131 -2.07 10.60 5.55
CA ILE A 131 -2.93 9.41 5.34
C ILE A 131 -3.46 8.88 6.68
N ALA A 132 -2.64 8.87 7.74
CA ALA A 132 -3.04 8.40 9.07
C ALA A 132 -4.12 9.30 9.70
N HIS A 133 -4.03 10.61 9.47
CA HIS A 133 -4.99 11.60 9.96
C HIS A 133 -6.12 11.86 8.96
N GLN A 134 -6.18 11.14 7.84
CA GLN A 134 -7.25 11.29 6.87
C GLN A 134 -8.60 10.87 7.48
N VAL A 135 -9.57 11.77 7.46
CA VAL A 135 -10.95 11.42 7.81
C VAL A 135 -11.53 10.54 6.70
N LYS A 136 -11.80 9.28 7.07
CA LYS A 136 -12.54 8.34 6.22
C LYS A 136 -14.01 8.36 6.62
N LEU A 137 -14.84 8.88 5.73
CA LEU A 137 -16.28 8.83 5.90
C LEU A 137 -16.74 7.37 5.92
N ALA A 138 -17.75 7.09 6.75
CA ALA A 138 -18.33 5.76 6.80
C ALA A 138 -18.96 5.40 5.45
N PRO A 139 -18.83 4.15 4.98
CA PRO A 139 -19.53 3.70 3.79
C PRO A 139 -21.05 3.77 4.01
N SER A 140 -21.78 4.00 2.93
CA SER A 140 -23.25 4.00 2.93
C SER A 140 -23.75 2.58 2.67
N ASP A 141 -24.61 2.06 3.56
CA ASP A 141 -25.34 0.82 3.31
C ASP A 141 -26.36 0.98 2.16
N ASN A 142 -26.63 2.22 1.75
CA ASN A 142 -27.57 2.59 0.71
C ASN A 142 -26.89 2.95 -0.64
N ASP A 143 -25.58 2.77 -0.80
CA ASP A 143 -24.87 3.18 -2.04
C ASP A 143 -25.46 2.52 -3.31
N SER A 144 -25.80 1.22 -3.23
CA SER A 144 -26.46 0.51 -4.34
C SER A 144 -27.85 1.07 -4.65
N THR A 145 -28.55 1.52 -3.63
CA THR A 145 -29.91 2.05 -3.75
C THR A 145 -29.86 3.47 -4.32
N LEU A 146 -29.00 4.33 -3.78
CA LEU A 146 -28.76 5.70 -4.26
C LEU A 146 -28.31 5.74 -5.72
N SER A 147 -27.43 4.82 -6.12
CA SER A 147 -26.94 4.73 -7.50
C SER A 147 -28.02 4.31 -8.51
N THR A 148 -29.15 3.77 -8.07
CA THR A 148 -30.30 3.43 -8.94
C THR A 148 -31.30 4.58 -9.11
N LEU A 149 -31.21 5.64 -8.31
CA LEU A 149 -32.13 6.78 -8.37
C LEU A 149 -31.70 7.74 -9.49
N ALA A 150 -32.40 7.70 -10.62
CA ALA A 150 -32.05 8.49 -11.80
C ALA A 150 -33.08 9.57 -12.13
N THR A 151 -34.35 9.37 -11.76
CA THR A 151 -35.44 10.26 -12.13
C THR A 151 -36.06 10.94 -10.91
N PRO A 152 -36.67 12.14 -11.06
CA PRO A 152 -37.35 12.84 -9.97
C PRO A 152 -38.43 11.99 -9.26
N ASN A 153 -39.07 11.08 -9.98
CA ASN A 153 -40.09 10.19 -9.43
C ASN A 153 -39.48 9.10 -8.53
N ASP A 154 -38.27 8.63 -8.85
CA ASP A 154 -37.53 7.67 -8.01
C ASP A 154 -37.19 8.31 -6.65
N TYR A 155 -36.73 9.57 -6.67
CA TYR A 155 -36.49 10.34 -5.45
C TYR A 155 -37.76 10.57 -4.64
N GLN A 156 -38.89 10.90 -5.28
CA GLN A 156 -40.18 11.06 -4.58
C GLN A 156 -40.65 9.74 -3.94
N THR A 157 -40.47 8.62 -4.63
CA THR A 157 -40.87 7.31 -4.12
C THR A 157 -40.02 6.91 -2.91
N MET A 158 -38.70 7.15 -2.98
CA MET A 158 -37.81 6.85 -1.87
C MET A 158 -37.94 7.82 -0.70
N ALA A 159 -38.34 9.07 -0.95
CA ALA A 159 -38.65 10.02 0.12
C ALA A 159 -39.86 9.59 0.96
N GLN A 160 -40.75 8.76 0.42
CA GLN A 160 -41.86 8.16 1.17
C GLN A 160 -41.44 6.92 1.97
N ASN A 161 -40.24 6.37 1.72
CA ASN A 161 -39.68 5.27 2.49
C ASN A 161 -39.00 5.82 3.75
N GLY A 162 -39.73 5.78 4.87
CA GLY A 162 -39.25 6.28 6.17
C GLY A 162 -37.98 5.59 6.67
N ASP A 163 -37.79 4.30 6.39
CA ASP A 163 -36.60 3.56 6.80
C ASP A 163 -35.37 4.04 6.02
N PHE A 164 -35.51 4.25 4.70
CA PHE A 164 -34.44 4.79 3.86
C PHE A 164 -34.02 6.20 4.29
N ILE A 165 -34.99 7.07 4.60
CA ILE A 165 -34.71 8.43 5.09
C ILE A 165 -34.03 8.38 6.46
N SER A 166 -34.47 7.52 7.38
CA SER A 166 -33.85 7.37 8.69
C SER A 166 -32.38 6.91 8.58
N GLU A 167 -32.07 5.97 7.70
CA GLU A 167 -30.68 5.54 7.47
C GLU A 167 -29.84 6.64 6.82
N CYS A 168 -30.40 7.41 5.88
CA CYS A 168 -29.72 8.59 5.32
C CYS A 168 -29.40 9.63 6.39
N GLU A 169 -30.34 9.93 7.29
CA GLU A 169 -30.13 10.88 8.40
C GLU A 169 -29.03 10.41 9.36
N LYS A 170 -29.03 9.12 9.73
CA LYS A 170 -27.98 8.52 10.58
C LYS A 170 -26.61 8.59 9.92
N LEU A 171 -26.54 8.28 8.63
CA LEU A 171 -25.30 8.34 7.86
C LEU A 171 -24.79 9.79 7.78
N MET A 172 -25.68 10.75 7.53
CA MET A 172 -25.34 12.17 7.46
C MET A 172 -24.85 12.69 8.82
N ASP A 173 -25.52 12.35 9.93
CA ASP A 173 -25.06 12.70 11.29
C ASP A 173 -23.67 12.11 11.60
N LYS A 174 -23.43 10.86 11.18
CA LYS A 174 -22.12 10.23 11.31
C LYS A 174 -21.05 10.94 10.48
N TRP A 175 -21.36 11.34 9.26
CA TRP A 175 -20.45 12.10 8.40
C TRP A 175 -20.15 13.48 8.97
N CYS A 176 -21.15 14.21 9.47
CA CYS A 176 -20.93 15.50 10.16
C CYS A 176 -19.94 15.35 11.32
N LYS A 177 -20.15 14.36 12.20
CA LYS A 177 -19.25 14.06 13.32
C LYS A 177 -17.85 13.60 12.89
N GLN A 178 -17.73 12.98 11.73
CA GLN A 178 -16.43 12.57 11.18
C GLN A 178 -15.68 13.78 10.61
N ILE A 179 -16.38 14.71 9.94
CA ILE A 179 -15.81 15.93 9.35
C ILE A 179 -15.40 16.93 10.44
N GLU A 180 -16.13 17.02 11.55
CA GLU A 180 -15.75 17.85 12.71
C GLU A 180 -14.42 17.46 13.37
N LYS A 181 -13.87 16.28 13.06
CA LYS A 181 -12.57 15.83 13.57
C LYS A 181 -11.38 16.32 12.74
N VAL A 182 -11.63 17.11 11.70
CA VAL A 182 -10.61 17.78 10.86
C VAL A 182 -10.24 19.13 11.44
#